data_AF-A0A8B9PTU2-F1
#
_entry.id   AF-A0A8B9PTU2-F1
#
_cell.length_a   1.000
_cell.length_b   1.000
_cell.length_c   1.000
_cell.angle_alpha   90.00
_cell.angle_beta   90.00
_cell.angle_gamma   90.00
#
_symmetry.space_group_name_H-M   'P 1'
#
loop_
_entity.id
_entity.type
_entity.pdbx_description
1 polymer ?
#
loop_
_entity_poly.entity_id
_entity_poly.type
_entity_poly.pdbx_seq_one_letter_code
_entity_poly.pdbx_strand_id
1 'polypeptide(L)'
;HRRGWWPEPGGRSAGPASGREHSQRLAVEELITTEASYVHNLQLCVSDVRAHLQEKQLPDLDLEGLFSNTDDILQVSRRFLEGLEATANQESEQLLCISNFPVIN
;
A
#
# COMPACT_ATOMS: atom_id res chain seq x y z
N HIS A 1 36.05 -26.00 28.24
CA HIS A 1 35.01 -25.14 28.83
C HIS A 1 34.14 -24.57 27.70
N ARG A 2 32.90 -25.09 27.57
CA ARG A 2 31.73 -24.75 26.73
C ARG A 2 31.07 -26.09 26.37
N ARG A 3 30.15 -26.67 27.17
CA ARG A 3 28.72 -26.29 27.27
C ARG A 3 28.26 -25.76 25.90
N GLY A 4 27.85 -26.62 24.98
CA GLY A 4 26.64 -27.44 25.07
C GLY A 4 25.52 -26.58 24.52
N TRP A 5 25.02 -26.92 23.32
CA TRP A 5 23.76 -26.49 22.69
C TRP A 5 23.59 -27.37 21.44
N TRP A 6 23.09 -28.58 21.63
CA TRP A 6 22.48 -29.34 20.54
C TRP A 6 21.03 -29.60 20.97
N PRO A 7 20.01 -29.08 20.27
CA PRO A 7 18.65 -29.48 20.55
C PRO A 7 18.41 -30.86 19.92
N GLU A 8 17.92 -31.79 20.74
CA GLU A 8 17.34 -33.06 20.30
C GLU A 8 16.21 -32.83 19.28
N PRO A 9 15.97 -33.76 18.34
CA PRO A 9 14.92 -33.62 17.33
C PRO A 9 13.55 -33.90 17.95
N GLY A 10 13.03 -32.95 18.72
CA GLY A 10 11.63 -32.84 19.12
C GLY A 10 10.89 -31.91 18.17
N GLY A 11 10.00 -32.46 17.37
CA GLY A 11 9.40 -31.82 16.20
C GLY A 11 8.64 -30.51 16.44
N ARG A 12 9.04 -29.48 15.69
CA ARG A 12 8.22 -28.76 14.68
C ARG A 12 9.12 -27.74 14.01
N SER A 13 9.73 -28.15 12.92
CA SER A 13 10.49 -27.28 12.03
C SER A 13 9.49 -26.37 11.30
N ALA A 14 9.22 -25.17 11.84
CA ALA A 14 8.65 -24.10 11.03
C ALA A 14 9.74 -23.72 10.01
N GLY A 15 9.61 -24.21 8.77
CA GLY A 15 10.56 -24.00 7.70
C GLY A 15 10.67 -22.53 7.24
N PRO A 16 11.59 -22.23 6.31
CA PRO A 16 11.82 -20.88 5.76
C PRO A 16 10.58 -20.22 5.09
N ALA A 17 9.49 -20.97 4.89
CA ALA A 17 8.20 -20.46 4.45
C ALA A 17 7.60 -19.44 5.44
N SER A 18 7.72 -19.66 6.75
CA SER A 18 7.13 -18.79 7.77
C SER A 18 7.74 -17.38 7.77
N GLY A 19 9.04 -17.25 7.47
CA GLY A 19 9.70 -15.96 7.34
C GLY A 19 9.27 -15.19 6.08
N ARG A 20 9.09 -15.88 4.95
CA ARG A 20 8.66 -15.28 3.69
C ARG A 20 7.21 -14.80 3.75
N GLU A 21 6.33 -15.60 4.34
CA GLU A 21 4.93 -15.24 4.58
C GLU A 21 4.81 -14.01 5.50
N HIS A 22 5.63 -13.96 6.56
CA HIS A 22 5.67 -12.82 7.46
C HIS A 22 6.16 -11.54 6.75
N SER A 23 7.24 -11.62 5.97
CA SER A 23 7.72 -10.47 5.19
C SER A 23 6.72 -10.02 4.13
N GLN A 24 5.99 -10.94 3.50
CA GLN A 24 4.91 -10.60 2.56
C GLN A 24 3.79 -9.84 3.24
N ARG A 25 3.36 -10.28 4.43
CA ARG A 25 2.33 -9.58 5.19
C ARG A 25 2.76 -8.16 5.56
N LEU A 26 3.99 -8.00 6.05
CA LEU A 26 4.54 -6.66 6.37
C LEU A 26 4.64 -5.76 5.14
N ALA A 27 4.99 -6.31 3.97
CA ALA A 27 5.03 -5.54 2.72
C ALA A 27 3.64 -5.08 2.28
N VAL A 28 2.60 -5.91 2.45
CA VAL A 28 1.21 -5.54 2.16
C VAL A 28 0.72 -4.47 3.14
N GLU A 29 1.02 -4.60 4.44
CA GLU A 29 0.69 -3.59 5.45
C GLU A 29 1.35 -2.23 5.16
N GLU A 30 2.63 -2.24 4.76
CA GLU A 30 3.35 -1.03 4.35
C GLU A 30 2.73 -0.41 3.11
N LEU A 31 2.40 -1.21 2.09
CA LEU A 31 1.77 -0.73 0.87
C LEU A 31 0.42 -0.05 1.15
N ILE A 32 -0.43 -0.67 1.99
CA ILE A 32 -1.71 -0.08 2.41
C ILE A 32 -1.48 1.25 3.14
N THR A 33 -0.53 1.27 4.08
CA THR A 33 -0.23 2.46 4.89
C THR A 33 0.25 3.62 4.01
N THR A 34 1.13 3.31 3.06
CA THR A 34 1.71 4.29 2.15
C THR A 34 0.67 4.80 1.14
N GLU A 35 -0.19 3.92 0.61
CA GLU A 35 -1.29 4.32 -0.28
C GLU A 35 -2.35 5.16 0.46
N ALA A 36 -2.71 4.80 1.69
CA ALA A 36 -3.63 5.59 2.52
C ALA A 36 -3.07 7.00 2.79
N SER A 37 -1.78 7.10 3.07
CA SER A 37 -1.09 8.39 3.24
C SER A 37 -1.07 9.19 1.95
N TYR A 38 -0.88 8.55 0.79
CA TYR A 38 -0.93 9.19 -0.51
C TYR A 38 -2.32 9.75 -0.82
N VAL A 39 -3.37 8.94 -0.65
CA VAL A 39 -4.78 9.35 -0.81
C VAL A 39 -5.11 10.54 0.10
N HIS A 40 -4.65 10.52 1.35
CA HIS A 40 -4.86 11.64 2.28
C HIS A 40 -4.19 12.92 1.79
N ASN A 41 -2.94 12.84 1.33
CA ASN A 41 -2.23 14.01 0.79
C ASN A 41 -2.92 14.56 -0.47
N LEU A 42 -3.39 13.70 -1.37
CA LEU A 42 -4.16 14.13 -2.54
C LEU A 42 -5.44 14.86 -2.13
N GLN A 43 -6.15 14.38 -1.09
CA GLN A 43 -7.35 15.05 -0.58
C GLN A 43 -7.04 16.43 0.00
N LEU A 44 -5.96 16.58 0.75
CA LEU A 44 -5.50 17.88 1.28
C LEU A 44 -5.18 18.84 0.13
N CYS A 45 -4.52 18.35 -0.93
CA CYS A 45 -4.23 19.17 -2.11
C CYS A 45 -5.52 19.65 -2.79
N VAL A 46 -6.47 18.75 -3.03
CA VAL A 46 -7.72 19.05 -3.76
C VAL A 46 -8.72 19.86 -2.92
N SER A 47 -8.85 19.55 -1.63
CA SER A 47 -9.87 20.16 -0.76
C SER A 47 -9.37 21.46 -0.15
N ASP A 48 -8.16 21.46 0.40
CA ASP A 48 -7.66 22.61 1.15
C ASP A 48 -6.85 23.54 0.26
N VAL A 49 -5.79 23.03 -0.37
CA VAL A 49 -4.86 23.89 -1.13
C VAL A 49 -5.57 24.53 -2.32
N ARG A 50 -6.32 23.75 -3.10
CA ARG A 50 -7.09 24.28 -4.25
C ARG A 50 -8.12 25.31 -3.80
N ALA A 51 -8.90 25.04 -2.76
CA ALA A 51 -9.91 25.97 -2.27
C ALA A 51 -9.28 27.29 -1.81
N HIS A 52 -8.19 27.24 -1.04
CA HIS A 52 -7.48 28.44 -0.60
C HIS A 52 -6.90 29.25 -1.76
N LEU A 53 -6.42 28.58 -2.83
CA LEU A 53 -5.93 29.27 -4.02
C LEU A 53 -7.06 29.88 -4.85
N GLN A 54 -8.21 29.21 -4.93
CA GLN A 54 -9.44 29.75 -5.55
C GLN A 54 -9.93 31.01 -4.84
N GLU A 55 -9.97 31.01 -3.50
CA GLU A 55 -10.39 32.16 -2.70
C GLU A 55 -9.48 33.38 -2.90
N LYS A 56 -8.17 33.16 -3.04
CA LYS A 56 -7.18 34.23 -3.22
C LYS A 56 -7.23 34.91 -4.59
N GLN A 57 -7.92 34.33 -5.58
CA GLN A 57 -8.10 34.90 -6.93
C GLN A 57 -6.80 35.49 -7.51
N LEU A 58 -5.74 34.68 -7.49
CA LEU A 58 -4.43 35.14 -7.96
C LEU A 58 -4.48 35.39 -9.49
N PRO A 59 -4.11 36.59 -9.96
CA PRO A 59 -4.06 36.86 -11.39
C PRO A 59 -3.03 35.94 -12.05
N ASP A 60 -3.38 35.39 -13.21
CA ASP A 60 -2.60 34.45 -14.03
C ASP A 60 -2.38 33.03 -13.44
N LEU A 61 -3.02 32.68 -12.32
CA LEU A 61 -2.96 31.32 -11.81
C LEU A 61 -3.99 30.41 -12.49
N ASP A 62 -3.53 29.54 -13.37
CA ASP A 62 -4.34 28.46 -13.94
C ASP A 62 -4.46 27.29 -12.96
N LEU A 63 -5.59 27.22 -12.25
CA LEU A 63 -5.89 26.16 -11.31
C LEU A 63 -6.24 24.83 -12.00
N GLU A 64 -6.85 24.88 -13.18
CA GLU A 64 -7.14 23.66 -13.94
C GLU A 64 -5.85 23.01 -14.43
N GLY A 65 -4.89 23.80 -14.92
CA GLY A 65 -3.56 23.29 -15.27
C GLY A 65 -2.74 22.82 -14.07
N LEU A 66 -2.77 23.58 -12.96
CA LEU A 66 -1.99 23.27 -11.76
C LEU A 66 -2.43 21.94 -11.11
N PHE A 67 -3.73 21.72 -11.02
CA PHE A 67 -4.26 20.50 -10.42
C PHE A 67 -4.62 19.42 -11.43
N SER A 68 -4.85 19.76 -12.70
CA SER A 68 -5.03 18.81 -13.79
C SER A 68 -5.94 17.63 -13.42
N ASN A 69 -5.48 16.40 -13.67
CA ASN A 69 -6.18 15.16 -13.38
C ASN A 69 -6.10 14.69 -11.91
N THR A 70 -5.80 15.58 -10.95
CA THR A 70 -5.64 15.16 -9.54
C THR A 70 -6.93 14.55 -8.97
N ASP A 71 -8.12 15.01 -9.39
CA ASP A 71 -9.39 14.41 -8.95
C ASP A 71 -9.56 12.97 -9.47
N ASP A 72 -9.20 12.72 -10.73
CA ASP A 72 -9.24 11.38 -11.32
C ASP A 72 -8.20 10.46 -10.65
N ILE A 73 -6.99 10.95 -10.40
CA ILE A 73 -5.94 10.22 -9.69
C ILE A 73 -6.42 9.88 -8.27
N LEU A 74 -7.00 10.84 -7.55
CA LEU A 74 -7.55 10.61 -6.22
C LEU A 74 -8.64 9.53 -6.25
N GLN A 75 -9.52 9.54 -7.25
CA GLN A 75 -10.55 8.52 -7.39
C GLN A 75 -9.95 7.13 -7.64
N VAL A 76 -8.95 7.03 -8.51
CA VAL A 76 -8.25 5.77 -8.82
C VAL A 76 -7.52 5.25 -7.58
N SER A 77 -6.76 6.10 -6.90
CA SER A 77 -6.02 5.75 -5.68
C SER A 77 -6.93 5.31 -4.54
N ARG A 78 -8.11 5.93 -4.36
CA ARG A 78 -9.12 5.47 -3.38
C ARG A 78 -9.61 4.06 -3.69
N ARG A 79 -9.97 3.78 -4.95
CA ARG A 79 -10.41 2.44 -5.36
C ARG A 79 -9.30 1.40 -5.22
N PHE A 80 -8.07 1.81 -5.48
CA PHE A 80 -6.90 0.95 -5.29
C PHE A 80 -6.69 0.61 -3.81
N LEU A 81 -6.77 1.61 -2.92
CA LEU A 81 -6.71 1.41 -1.48
C LEU A 81 -7.82 0.48 -0.97
N GLU A 82 -9.07 0.70 -1.38
CA GLU A 82 -10.20 -0.18 -1.05
C GLU A 82 -9.94 -1.63 -1.49
N GLY A 83 -9.36 -1.82 -2.68
CA GLY A 83 -8.96 -3.13 -3.18
C GLY A 83 -7.84 -3.79 -2.37
N LEU A 84 -6.84 -3.01 -1.94
CA LEU A 84 -5.76 -3.50 -1.08
C LEU A 84 -6.28 -3.93 0.30
N GLU A 85 -7.11 -3.11 0.93
CA GLU A 85 -7.74 -3.41 2.23
C GLU A 85 -8.63 -4.65 2.16
N ALA A 86 -9.43 -4.78 1.10
CA ALA A 86 -10.26 -5.96 0.88
C ALA A 86 -9.43 -7.24 0.73
N THR A 87 -8.32 -7.17 -0.03
CA THR A 87 -7.41 -8.30 -0.24
C THR A 87 -6.67 -8.69 1.04
N ALA A 88 -6.26 -7.71 1.85
CA ALA A 88 -5.58 -7.97 3.12
C ALA A 88 -6.53 -8.53 4.21
N ASN A 89 -7.80 -8.11 4.21
CA ASN A 89 -8.79 -8.58 5.18
C ASN A 89 -9.37 -9.97 4.84
N GLN A 90 -9.16 -10.46 3.61
CA GLN A 90 -9.36 -11.87 3.26
C GLN A 90 -8.19 -12.72 3.79
N GLU A 91 -8.14 -12.93 5.11
CA GLU A 91 -7.27 -13.93 5.73
C GLU A 91 -7.70 -15.35 5.28
N SER A 92 -7.24 -15.81 4.11
CA SER A 92 -7.08 -17.24 3.78
C SER A 92 -6.37 -17.42 2.43
N GLU A 93 -5.12 -17.88 2.50
CA GLU A 93 -4.38 -18.59 1.45
C GLU A 93 -4.10 -17.89 0.10
N GLN A 94 -4.38 -16.60 -0.10
CA GLN A 94 -4.16 -15.93 -1.41
C GLN A 94 -3.15 -14.77 -1.44
N LEU A 95 -2.19 -14.71 -0.51
CA LEU A 95 -1.02 -13.79 -0.66
C LEU A 95 -0.12 -14.12 -1.87
N LEU A 96 -0.46 -15.14 -2.66
CA LEU A 96 0.23 -15.54 -3.89
C LEU A 96 -0.22 -14.76 -5.15
N CYS A 97 -1.38 -14.09 -5.13
CA CYS A 97 -1.99 -13.57 -6.36
C CYS A 97 -1.48 -12.19 -6.82
N ILE A 98 -0.74 -11.45 -5.98
CA ILE A 98 -0.24 -10.11 -6.35
C ILE A 98 1.03 -10.19 -7.24
N SER A 99 1.67 -11.36 -7.32
CA SER A 99 2.95 -11.53 -8.05
C SER A 99 2.84 -12.26 -9.39
N ASN A 100 1.69 -12.87 -9.70
CA ASN A 100 1.56 -13.74 -10.87
C ASN A 100 0.81 -13.05 -12.01
N PHE A 101 1.48 -12.12 -12.69
CA PHE A 101 1.16 -11.88 -14.10
C PHE A 101 1.62 -13.12 -14.89
N PRO A 102 0.73 -13.80 -15.62
CA PRO A 102 1.15 -14.92 -16.46
C PRO A 102 2.09 -14.36 -17.54
N VAL A 103 3.36 -14.79 -17.51
CA VAL A 103 4.25 -14.66 -18.65
C VAL A 103 3.64 -15.51 -19.76
N ILE A 104 3.03 -14.84 -20.72
CA ILE A 104 2.48 -15.45 -21.93
C ILE A 104 3.68 -15.98 -22.73
N ASN A 105 3.73 -17.28 -22.97
CA ASN A 105 4.64 -17.91 -23.93
C ASN A 105 3.84 -18.91 -24.76
#